data_AF-A0A3D8I4J5-F1
#
_entry.id   AF-A0A3D8I4J5-F1
#
_cell.length_a   1.000
_cell.length_b   1.000
_cell.length_c   1.000
_cell.angle_alpha   90.00
_cell.angle_beta   90.00
_cell.angle_gamma   90.00
#
_symmetry.space_group_name_H-M   'P 1'
#
loop_
_entity.id
_entity.type
_entity.pdbx_description
1 polymer ?
#
loop_
_entity_poly.entity_id
_entity_poly.type
_entity_poly.pdbx_seq_one_letter_code
_entity_poly.pdbx_strand_id
1 'polypeptide(L)'
;MVGGTPLSEYINYKNFFGRSAGYADYSNTCALQVSYALNYGGMPIKDSISRDKTKRPKGFENVTILQGTDNHNYITGVINITSFLQLKSFWGNADEPYNPKTMTTKQENINFYNNEFSKFDKSGVVAMIISGWSNADGHITLWNGKDKKFLDNFNYLLDVRDIVIIKKLYFWELL
;
A
#
# COMPACT_ATOMS: atom_id res chain seq x y z
N MET A 1 12.25 -6.89 9.32
CA MET A 1 13.57 -7.30 8.80
C MET A 1 13.49 -8.76 8.41
N VAL A 2 14.11 -9.15 7.30
CA VAL A 2 14.24 -10.57 6.89
C VAL A 2 15.70 -10.95 7.13
N GLY A 3 15.97 -11.84 8.08
CA GLY A 3 17.33 -12.24 8.44
C GLY A 3 18.24 -11.08 8.91
N GLY A 4 17.68 -10.01 9.45
CA GLY A 4 18.44 -8.82 9.88
C GLY A 4 18.59 -7.72 8.81
N THR A 5 18.13 -7.95 7.58
CA THR A 5 18.12 -6.94 6.51
C THR A 5 16.78 -6.21 6.44
N PRO A 6 16.75 -4.87 6.25
CA PRO A 6 15.53 -4.13 5.95
C PRO A 6 14.77 -4.75 4.78
N LEU A 7 13.45 -4.87 4.90
CA LEU A 7 12.63 -5.53 3.87
C LEU A 7 12.71 -4.81 2.51
N SER A 8 12.83 -3.48 2.53
CA SER A 8 13.13 -2.68 1.35
C SER A 8 14.38 -3.18 0.64
N GLU A 9 15.48 -3.39 1.37
CA GLU A 9 16.75 -3.89 0.83
C GLU A 9 16.67 -5.35 0.40
N TYR A 10 15.94 -6.20 1.11
CA TYR A 10 15.74 -7.60 0.72
C TYR A 10 14.99 -7.72 -0.62
N ILE A 11 13.96 -6.90 -0.81
CA ILE A 11 13.16 -6.90 -2.04
C ILE A 11 13.80 -6.05 -3.15
N ASN A 12 14.71 -5.11 -2.82
CA ASN A 12 15.30 -4.16 -3.78
C ASN A 12 16.29 -4.74 -4.79
N TYR A 13 16.63 -6.02 -4.74
CA TYR A 13 17.76 -6.54 -5.53
C TYR A 13 17.34 -7.55 -6.58
N LYS A 14 17.93 -7.36 -7.78
CA LYS A 14 17.83 -8.05 -9.10
C LYS A 14 17.64 -9.58 -9.08
N ASN A 15 17.85 -10.23 -7.93
CA ASN A 15 17.76 -11.67 -7.77
C ASN A 15 16.44 -12.12 -7.12
N PHE A 16 15.74 -11.26 -6.35
CA PHE A 16 14.53 -11.67 -5.64
C PHE A 16 13.40 -12.08 -6.59
N PHE A 17 13.26 -11.41 -7.74
CA PHE A 17 12.33 -11.78 -8.82
C PHE A 17 13.00 -12.55 -9.97
N GLY A 18 14.28 -12.93 -9.79
CA GLY A 18 14.98 -13.92 -10.61
C GLY A 18 15.39 -13.54 -12.04
N ARG A 19 15.48 -12.26 -12.49
CA ARG A 19 15.92 -11.91 -13.88
C ARG A 19 16.66 -10.55 -14.06
N SER A 20 17.45 -10.48 -15.15
CA SER A 20 18.61 -9.63 -15.56
C SER A 20 18.43 -8.11 -15.75
N ALA A 21 19.54 -7.43 -16.15
CA ALA A 21 19.83 -5.99 -16.24
C ALA A 21 18.82 -5.03 -16.95
N GLY A 22 17.70 -5.53 -17.49
CA GLY A 22 16.62 -4.73 -18.08
C GLY A 22 15.33 -4.70 -17.24
N TYR A 23 15.37 -5.24 -16.02
CA TYR A 23 14.25 -5.18 -15.08
C TYR A 23 14.00 -3.72 -14.69
N ALA A 24 12.77 -3.25 -14.90
CA ALA A 24 12.38 -1.89 -14.55
C ALA A 24 12.70 -1.63 -13.06
N ASP A 25 13.20 -0.44 -12.76
CA ASP A 25 13.41 -0.02 -11.38
C ASP A 25 12.03 0.05 -10.69
N TYR A 26 11.72 -0.97 -9.88
CA TYR A 26 10.53 -0.98 -9.02
C TYR A 26 10.82 -0.11 -7.79
N SER A 27 11.12 1.16 -8.04
CA SER A 27 11.53 2.16 -7.05
C SER A 27 10.50 2.33 -5.93
N ASN A 28 9.23 1.98 -6.20
CA ASN A 28 8.18 1.99 -5.19
C ASN A 28 8.14 0.68 -4.37
N THR A 29 8.98 0.67 -3.33
CA THR A 29 9.10 -0.45 -2.40
C THR A 29 7.86 -0.68 -1.52
N CYS A 30 6.96 0.30 -1.34
CA CYS A 30 5.84 0.13 -0.38
C CYS A 30 4.83 -0.94 -0.84
N ALA A 31 4.49 -1.00 -2.14
CA ALA A 31 3.59 -2.02 -2.66
C ALA A 31 4.18 -3.45 -2.53
N LEU A 32 5.50 -3.56 -2.69
CA LEU A 32 6.22 -4.82 -2.52
C LEU A 32 6.32 -5.23 -1.04
N GLN A 33 6.53 -4.27 -0.13
CA GLN A 33 6.53 -4.50 1.31
C GLN A 33 5.16 -4.95 1.81
N VAL A 34 4.08 -4.31 1.34
CA VAL A 34 2.70 -4.74 1.65
C VAL A 34 2.45 -6.13 1.08
N SER A 35 2.85 -6.40 -0.17
CA SER A 35 2.72 -7.73 -0.76
C SER A 35 3.45 -8.80 0.06
N TYR A 36 4.65 -8.49 0.55
CA TYR A 36 5.38 -9.38 1.45
C TYR A 36 4.63 -9.60 2.77
N ALA A 37 4.18 -8.53 3.41
CA ALA A 37 3.42 -8.61 4.66
C ALA A 37 2.15 -9.47 4.53
N LEU A 38 1.42 -9.35 3.42
CA LEU A 38 0.24 -10.18 3.14
C LEU A 38 0.62 -11.66 2.97
N ASN A 39 1.62 -11.94 2.13
CA ASN A 39 2.07 -13.31 1.86
C ASN A 39 2.52 -14.05 3.13
N TYR A 40 3.30 -13.39 3.98
CA TYR A 40 3.83 -13.98 5.21
C TYR A 40 2.91 -13.80 6.42
N GLY A 41 1.91 -12.91 6.32
CA GLY A 41 0.87 -12.67 7.31
C GLY A 41 -0.35 -13.59 7.19
N GLY A 42 -0.28 -14.63 6.36
CA GLY A 42 -1.35 -15.62 6.21
C GLY A 42 -2.43 -15.25 5.19
N MET A 43 -2.20 -14.23 4.35
CA MET A 43 -3.09 -13.83 3.26
C MET A 43 -2.36 -13.91 1.90
N PRO A 44 -2.02 -15.11 1.38
CA PRO A 44 -1.22 -15.24 0.18
C PRO A 44 -1.91 -14.67 -1.05
N ILE A 45 -1.24 -13.76 -1.75
CA ILE A 45 -1.80 -13.05 -2.92
C ILE A 45 -2.21 -14.04 -4.03
N LYS A 46 -1.44 -15.12 -4.19
CA LYS A 46 -1.66 -16.15 -5.22
C LYS A 46 -3.02 -16.86 -5.10
N ASP A 47 -3.63 -16.85 -3.92
CA ASP A 47 -4.90 -17.53 -3.66
C ASP A 47 -6.10 -16.69 -4.12
N SER A 48 -5.91 -15.38 -4.28
CA SER A 48 -6.99 -14.44 -4.62
C SER A 48 -6.85 -13.84 -6.02
N ILE A 49 -5.63 -13.78 -6.57
CA ILE A 49 -5.42 -13.27 -7.93
C ILE A 49 -4.37 -14.08 -8.69
N SER A 50 -4.76 -14.52 -9.89
CA SER A 50 -3.90 -15.26 -10.80
C SER A 50 -2.89 -14.36 -11.51
N ARG A 51 -1.67 -14.88 -11.74
CA ARG A 51 -0.71 -14.25 -12.67
C ARG A 51 -1.16 -14.31 -14.12
N ASP A 52 -1.96 -15.31 -14.49
CA ASP A 52 -2.61 -15.42 -15.79
C ASP A 52 -3.70 -14.34 -15.91
N LYS A 53 -3.47 -13.36 -16.80
CA LYS A 53 -4.34 -12.20 -17.01
C LYS A 53 -5.77 -12.59 -17.39
N THR A 54 -5.95 -13.72 -18.06
CA THR A 54 -7.26 -14.17 -18.56
C THR A 54 -8.18 -14.68 -17.43
N LYS A 55 -7.60 -15.00 -16.27
CA LYS A 55 -8.31 -15.54 -15.10
C LYS A 55 -8.53 -14.49 -14.01
N ARG A 56 -8.15 -13.23 -14.26
CA ARG A 56 -8.24 -12.16 -13.27
C ARG A 56 -9.65 -11.58 -13.20
N PRO A 57 -10.07 -11.04 -12.05
CA PRO A 57 -11.27 -10.22 -11.97
C PRO A 57 -11.19 -9.04 -12.93
N LYS A 58 -12.35 -8.58 -13.41
CA LYS A 58 -12.45 -7.39 -14.26
C LYS A 58 -11.79 -6.18 -13.58
N GLY A 59 -10.96 -5.45 -14.33
CA GLY A 59 -10.19 -4.30 -13.82
C GLY A 59 -8.79 -4.63 -13.31
N PHE A 60 -8.38 -5.91 -13.31
CA PHE A 60 -7.04 -6.35 -12.91
C PHE A 60 -6.18 -6.90 -14.05
N GLU A 61 -6.65 -6.78 -15.30
CA GLU A 61 -6.01 -7.33 -16.50
C GLU A 61 -4.59 -6.77 -16.69
N ASN A 62 -4.39 -5.50 -16.30
CA ASN A 62 -3.13 -4.78 -16.46
C ASN A 62 -2.28 -4.68 -15.18
N VAL A 63 -2.71 -5.29 -14.07
CA VAL A 63 -1.89 -5.30 -12.86
C VAL A 63 -0.60 -6.08 -13.09
N THR A 64 0.52 -5.48 -12.73
CA THR A 64 1.82 -6.17 -12.74
C THR A 64 1.94 -7.01 -11.47
N ILE A 65 2.04 -8.33 -11.67
CA ILE A 65 2.22 -9.32 -10.60
C ILE A 65 3.52 -10.08 -10.88
N LEU A 66 4.47 -9.92 -9.99
CA LEU A 66 5.77 -10.59 -10.03
C LEU A 66 5.71 -11.87 -9.19
N GLN A 67 6.59 -12.82 -9.49
CA GLN A 67 6.80 -13.98 -8.63
C GLN A 67 8.19 -13.86 -8.01
N GLY A 68 8.24 -13.89 -6.68
CA GLY A 68 9.49 -13.96 -5.94
C GLY A 68 10.13 -15.34 -6.05
N THR A 69 11.43 -15.40 -5.75
CA THR A 69 12.21 -16.65 -5.60
C THR A 69 11.69 -17.54 -4.49
N ASP A 70 10.91 -16.98 -3.57
CA ASP A 70 10.16 -17.68 -2.52
C ASP A 70 8.81 -18.24 -3.01
N ASN A 71 8.56 -18.21 -4.32
CA ASN A 71 7.33 -18.66 -4.96
C ASN A 71 6.05 -17.91 -4.56
N HIS A 72 6.17 -16.77 -3.88
CA HIS A 72 5.04 -15.89 -3.60
C HIS A 72 4.78 -14.89 -4.75
N ASN A 73 3.53 -14.42 -4.85
CA ASN A 73 3.14 -13.41 -5.82
C ASN A 73 3.22 -12.01 -5.19
N TYR A 74 3.70 -11.03 -5.95
CA TYR A 74 3.90 -9.65 -5.50
C TYR A 74 3.24 -8.67 -6.46
N ILE A 75 2.33 -7.83 -5.94
CA ILE A 75 1.69 -6.78 -6.72
C ILE A 75 2.54 -5.52 -6.65
N THR A 76 2.77 -4.89 -7.79
CA THR A 76 3.56 -3.66 -7.88
C THR A 76 2.67 -2.44 -8.03
N GLY A 77 3.07 -1.32 -7.44
CA GLY A 77 2.39 -0.03 -7.56
C GLY A 77 1.24 0.12 -6.56
N VAL A 78 1.18 1.30 -5.92
CA VAL A 78 0.24 1.57 -4.81
C VAL A 78 -1.22 1.49 -5.24
N ILE A 79 -1.56 2.04 -6.40
CA ILE A 79 -2.92 1.98 -6.93
C ILE A 79 -3.37 0.52 -7.08
N ASN A 80 -2.51 -0.34 -7.62
CA ASN A 80 -2.83 -1.75 -7.86
C ASN A 80 -3.05 -2.51 -6.55
N ILE A 81 -2.15 -2.38 -5.58
CA ILE A 81 -2.30 -3.08 -4.29
C ILE A 81 -3.49 -2.51 -3.49
N THR A 82 -3.75 -1.19 -3.55
CA THR A 82 -4.94 -0.57 -2.92
C THR A 82 -6.24 -1.10 -3.54
N SER A 83 -6.25 -1.30 -4.86
CA SER A 83 -7.40 -1.89 -5.56
C SER A 83 -7.56 -3.37 -5.20
N PHE A 84 -6.44 -4.10 -5.08
CA PHE A 84 -6.43 -5.51 -4.66
C PHE A 84 -6.97 -5.70 -3.24
N LEU A 85 -6.60 -4.83 -2.29
CA LEU A 85 -7.16 -4.84 -0.94
C LEU A 85 -8.70 -4.70 -0.97
N GLN A 86 -9.21 -3.83 -1.84
CA GLN A 86 -10.66 -3.61 -2.02
C GLN A 86 -11.39 -4.79 -2.71
N LEU A 87 -10.70 -5.82 -3.19
CA LEU A 87 -11.37 -6.99 -3.75
C LEU A 87 -12.16 -7.71 -2.67
N LYS A 88 -13.47 -7.85 -2.89
CA LYS A 88 -14.38 -8.59 -2.00
C LYS A 88 -13.93 -10.03 -1.73
N SER A 89 -13.25 -10.66 -2.69
CA SER A 89 -12.70 -12.01 -2.54
C SER A 89 -11.37 -12.08 -1.77
N PHE A 90 -10.84 -10.94 -1.31
CA PHE A 90 -9.60 -10.86 -0.55
C PHE A 90 -9.83 -10.25 0.84
N TRP A 91 -9.91 -8.92 0.93
CA TRP A 91 -10.20 -8.22 2.18
C TRP A 91 -11.58 -7.54 2.10
N GLY A 92 -11.85 -6.90 0.97
CA GLY A 92 -13.10 -6.20 0.70
C GLY A 92 -13.00 -4.70 0.98
N ASN A 93 -14.16 -4.06 1.06
CA ASN A 93 -14.25 -2.62 1.26
C ASN A 93 -13.42 -2.17 2.48
N ALA A 94 -12.87 -0.96 2.41
CA ALA A 94 -12.29 -0.33 3.59
C ALA A 94 -13.39 -0.09 4.64
N ASP A 95 -12.97 0.02 5.90
CA ASP A 95 -13.87 0.21 7.01
C ASP A 95 -14.28 1.68 7.15
N GLU A 96 -15.53 1.89 7.58
CA GLU A 96 -16.01 3.21 7.98
C GLU A 96 -15.23 3.70 9.23
N PRO A 97 -14.93 5.01 9.33
CA PRO A 97 -15.42 6.10 8.47
C PRO A 97 -14.54 6.41 7.24
N TYR A 98 -13.53 5.59 6.94
CA TYR A 98 -12.50 5.91 5.95
C TYR A 98 -12.57 4.98 4.73
N ASN A 99 -13.69 5.05 4.00
CA ASN A 99 -13.92 4.24 2.81
C ASN A 99 -14.53 4.99 1.59
N PRO A 100 -13.79 5.88 0.91
CA PRO A 100 -12.59 6.58 1.37
C PRO A 100 -12.91 7.95 1.98
N LYS A 101 -12.02 8.46 2.84
CA LYS A 101 -11.93 9.90 3.11
C LYS A 101 -11.33 10.60 1.90
N THR A 102 -12.05 11.58 1.33
CA THR A 102 -11.58 12.38 0.19
C THR A 102 -11.14 13.76 0.65
N MET A 103 -10.02 14.25 0.13
CA MET A 103 -9.56 15.63 0.32
C MET A 103 -9.13 16.20 -1.04
N THR A 104 -9.39 17.49 -1.26
CA THR A 104 -9.15 18.20 -2.51
C THR A 104 -8.03 19.23 -2.39
N THR A 105 -7.81 19.77 -1.18
CA THR A 105 -6.82 20.81 -0.88
C THR A 105 -5.84 20.38 0.22
N LYS A 106 -4.69 21.06 0.29
CA LYS A 106 -3.72 20.83 1.37
C LYS A 106 -4.30 21.13 2.75
N GLN A 107 -5.08 22.19 2.88
CA GLN A 107 -5.71 22.56 4.15
C GLN A 107 -6.69 21.49 4.64
N GLU A 108 -7.40 20.82 3.73
CA GLU A 108 -8.26 19.69 4.08
C GLU A 108 -7.47 18.52 4.67
N ASN A 109 -6.27 18.20 4.16
CA ASN A 109 -5.41 17.19 4.78
C ASN A 109 -5.08 17.53 6.24
N ILE A 110 -4.67 18.79 6.47
CA ILE A 110 -4.26 19.28 7.79
C ILE A 110 -5.45 19.26 8.75
N ASN A 111 -6.59 19.77 8.31
CA ASN A 111 -7.82 19.79 9.11
C ASN A 111 -8.27 18.38 9.44
N PHE A 112 -8.25 17.47 8.47
CA PHE A 112 -8.61 16.07 8.68
C PHE A 112 -7.70 15.41 9.72
N TYR A 113 -6.38 15.58 9.61
CA TYR A 113 -5.46 15.00 10.59
C TYR A 113 -5.68 15.57 12.00
N ASN A 114 -5.64 16.90 12.14
CA ASN A 114 -5.70 17.57 13.46
C ASN A 114 -7.04 17.38 14.16
N ASN A 115 -8.15 17.39 13.40
CA ASN A 115 -9.48 17.35 14.00
C ASN A 115 -10.00 15.92 14.18
N GLU A 116 -9.55 14.98 13.34
CA GLU A 116 -10.16 13.66 13.20
C GLU A 116 -9.13 12.52 13.31
N PHE A 117 -8.25 12.34 12.32
CA PHE A 117 -7.43 11.12 12.19
C PHE A 117 -6.42 10.94 13.34
N SER A 118 -5.83 12.03 13.84
CA SER A 118 -4.88 12.00 14.97
C SER A 118 -5.49 11.49 16.28
N LYS A 119 -6.82 11.43 16.37
CA LYS A 119 -7.56 10.92 17.54
C LYS A 119 -8.02 9.49 17.34
N PHE A 120 -7.86 8.91 16.16
CA PHE A 120 -8.42 7.61 15.81
C PHE A 120 -7.76 6.46 16.59
N ASP A 121 -8.55 5.70 17.36
CA ASP A 121 -8.08 4.66 18.30
C ASP A 121 -7.84 3.29 17.67
N LYS A 122 -8.42 3.04 16.50
CA LYS A 122 -8.26 1.75 15.82
C LYS A 122 -6.87 1.66 15.19
N SER A 123 -6.31 0.45 15.14
CA SER A 123 -5.05 0.18 14.44
C SER A 123 -5.36 -0.56 13.15
N GLY A 124 -4.57 -0.34 12.11
CA GLY A 124 -4.91 -0.90 10.81
C GLY A 124 -4.02 -0.50 9.66
N VAL A 125 -4.37 -1.00 8.47
CA VAL A 125 -3.74 -0.62 7.20
C VAL A 125 -4.34 0.69 6.73
N VAL A 126 -3.47 1.63 6.35
CA VAL A 126 -3.85 2.90 5.74
C VAL A 126 -3.30 2.95 4.32
N ALA A 127 -4.18 3.11 3.34
CA ALA A 127 -3.78 3.37 1.95
C ALA A 127 -4.15 4.79 1.55
N MET A 128 -3.17 5.53 1.04
CA MET A 128 -3.32 6.91 0.59
C MET A 128 -3.03 6.99 -0.91
N ILE A 129 -3.96 7.59 -1.67
CA ILE A 129 -3.72 8.03 -3.04
C ILE A 129 -3.31 9.49 -3.00
N ILE A 130 -2.15 9.81 -3.56
CA ILE A 130 -1.46 11.10 -3.34
C ILE A 130 -1.22 11.77 -4.69
N SER A 131 -1.58 13.06 -4.80
CA SER A 131 -1.13 13.92 -5.89
C SER A 131 0.02 14.81 -5.44
N GLY A 132 0.84 15.26 -6.39
CA GLY A 132 1.99 16.14 -6.13
C GLY A 132 3.33 15.40 -6.03
N TRP A 133 3.32 14.08 -6.24
CA TRP A 133 4.53 13.27 -6.41
C TRP A 133 4.77 13.01 -7.89
N SER A 134 6.05 12.96 -8.28
CA SER A 134 6.47 12.70 -9.66
C SER A 134 6.78 11.23 -9.95
N ASN A 135 6.96 10.42 -8.89
CA ASN A 135 7.49 9.06 -8.98
C ASN A 135 6.61 7.99 -8.30
N ALA A 136 5.48 8.39 -7.70
CA ALA A 136 4.53 7.48 -7.08
C ALA A 136 3.15 8.14 -6.96
N ASP A 137 2.09 7.34 -7.04
CA ASP A 137 0.70 7.84 -6.98
C ASP A 137 0.06 7.66 -5.59
N GLY A 138 0.84 7.26 -4.60
CA GLY A 138 0.32 6.98 -3.28
C GLY A 138 1.31 6.32 -2.34
N HIS A 139 0.83 6.04 -1.13
CA HIS A 139 1.57 5.38 -0.07
C HIS A 139 0.67 4.44 0.74
N ILE A 140 1.22 3.33 1.23
CA ILE A 140 0.49 2.41 2.13
C ILE A 140 1.36 2.11 3.33
N THR A 141 0.77 2.17 4.50
CA THR A 141 1.45 1.96 5.77
C THR A 141 0.49 1.44 6.83
N LEU A 142 0.99 1.27 8.05
CA LEU A 142 0.20 0.90 9.21
C LEU A 142 -0.01 2.12 10.11
N TRP A 143 -1.24 2.29 10.59
CA TRP A 143 -1.58 3.21 11.65
C TRP A 143 -1.69 2.46 12.97
N ASN A 144 -1.00 2.96 14.00
CA ASN A 144 -1.14 2.50 15.36
C ASN A 144 -2.05 3.47 16.12
N GLY A 145 -3.28 3.04 16.38
CA GLY A 145 -4.28 3.84 17.06
C GLY A 145 -4.03 4.03 18.55
N LYS A 146 -3.19 3.21 19.19
CA LYS A 146 -2.74 3.41 20.57
C LYS A 146 -1.70 4.53 20.66
N ASP A 147 -0.70 4.48 19.79
CA ASP A 147 0.42 5.43 19.80
C ASP A 147 0.15 6.69 18.96
N LYS A 148 -0.99 6.75 18.26
CA LYS A 148 -1.41 7.83 17.37
C LYS A 148 -0.36 8.19 16.32
N LYS A 149 0.25 7.17 15.70
CA LYS A 149 1.32 7.37 14.71
C LYS A 149 1.30 6.34 13.58
N PHE A 150 1.86 6.75 12.45
CA PHE A 150 2.21 5.85 11.35
C PHE A 150 3.49 5.08 11.69
N LEU A 151 3.55 3.79 11.33
CA LEU A 151 4.69 2.93 11.69
C LEU A 151 5.98 3.24 10.92
N ASP A 152 5.88 3.82 9.73
CA ASP A 152 7.04 4.27 8.97
C ASP A 152 7.53 5.66 9.38
N ASN A 153 6.88 6.29 10.36
CA ASN A 153 7.14 7.64 10.86
C ASN A 153 6.94 8.77 9.83
N PHE A 154 6.28 8.52 8.69
CA PHE A 154 5.96 9.53 7.69
C PHE A 154 4.47 9.88 7.71
N ASN A 155 4.16 11.11 8.10
CA ASN A 155 2.79 11.64 8.05
C ASN A 155 2.58 12.54 6.83
N TYR A 156 2.10 11.96 5.73
CA TYR A 156 1.85 12.71 4.50
C TYR A 156 0.62 13.63 4.55
N LEU A 157 -0.29 13.46 5.53
CA LEU A 157 -1.36 14.43 5.75
C LEU A 157 -0.78 15.80 6.15
N LEU A 158 0.30 15.78 6.94
CA LEU A 158 1.04 16.96 7.38
C LEU A 158 2.30 17.26 6.56
N ASP A 159 2.42 16.74 5.33
CA ASP A 159 3.58 17.02 4.46
C ASP A 159 3.81 18.54 4.31
N VAL A 160 5.05 19.01 4.38
CA VAL A 160 5.36 20.45 4.32
C VAL A 160 5.18 21.06 2.93
N ARG A 161 5.10 20.23 1.88
CA ARG A 161 4.95 20.67 0.49
C ARG A 161 3.46 20.88 0.17
N ASP A 162 3.11 22.08 -0.27
CA ASP A 162 1.72 22.44 -0.60
C ASP A 162 1.13 21.65 -1.78
N ILE A 163 2.00 21.16 -2.67
CA ILE A 163 1.59 20.34 -3.82
C ILE A 163 1.11 18.94 -3.40
N VAL A 164 1.46 18.48 -2.20
CA VAL A 164 1.14 17.13 -1.72
C VAL A 164 -0.26 17.10 -1.11
N ILE A 165 -1.19 16.49 -1.85
CA ILE A 165 -2.61 16.39 -1.47
C ILE A 165 -3.00 14.91 -1.43
N ILE A 166 -3.57 14.46 -0.30
CA ILE A 166 -4.08 13.09 -0.18
C ILE A 166 -5.46 13.09 -0.83
N LYS A 167 -5.57 12.57 -2.06
CA LYS A 167 -6.86 12.57 -2.78
C LYS A 167 -7.85 11.59 -2.17
N LYS A 168 -7.37 10.45 -1.69
CA LYS A 168 -8.19 9.43 -1.03
C LYS A 168 -7.38 8.76 0.08
N LEU A 169 -8.00 8.55 1.23
CA LEU A 169 -7.48 7.72 2.31
C LEU A 169 -8.47 6.59 2.60
N TYR A 170 -7.96 5.37 2.62
CA TYR A 170 -8.68 4.15 2.95
C TYR A 170 -8.10 3.54 4.24
N PHE A 171 -8.94 2.94 5.08
CA PHE A 171 -8.52 2.26 6.30
C PHE A 171 -9.11 0.84 6.39
N TRP A 172 -8.30 -0.14 6.79
CA TRP A 172 -8.79 -1.46 7.19
C TRP A 172 -8.31 -1.76 8.60
N GLU A 173 -9.25 -2.04 9.51
CA GLU A 173 -8.95 -2.38 10.90
C GLU A 173 -8.22 -3.73 10.98
N LEU A 174 -7.21 -3.78 11.84
CA LEU A 174 -6.54 -5.01 12.24
C LEU A 174 -6.97 -5.33 13.69
N LEU A 175 -7.64 -6.48 13.86
CA LEU A 175 -8.13 -6.98 15.15
C LEU A 175 -7.04 -7.70 15.94
#